data_AF-A0A519G433-F1
#
_entry.id   AF-A0A519G433-F1
#
_cell.length_a   1.000
_cell.length_b   1.000
_cell.length_c   1.000
_cell.angle_alpha   90.00
_cell.angle_beta   90.00
_cell.angle_gamma   90.00
#
_symmetry.space_group_name_H-M   'P 1'
#
loop_
_entity.id
_entity.type
_entity.pdbx_description
1 polymer ?
#
loop_
_entity_poly.entity_id
_entity_poly.type
_entity_poly.pdbx_seq_one_letter_code
_entity_poly.pdbx_strand_id
1 'polypeptide(L)'
;MVSERGLQVLRAIVQDYVETHEPVGSKSIVDRHQFGVSAATIRNDMALLEDEELIAAPHTSSGRVPTDKGYRVFVDHLAELRPLTSAQRAAITSFLDRPVDLDDLLVRTVRSLTQLTGQVAIVQYPSFAQANVSHVEFVAEEGQTLRDAPGVGDDD
;
A
#
# COMPACT_ATOMS: atom_id res chain seq x y z
N MET A 1 -29.77 -7.78 -1.81
CA MET A 1 -28.86 -8.39 -0.79
C MET A 1 -28.07 -9.49 -1.47
N VAL A 2 -26.75 -9.27 -1.60
CA VAL A 2 -25.83 -10.17 -2.30
C VAL A 2 -25.67 -11.49 -1.51
N SER A 3 -25.70 -12.63 -2.21
CA SER A 3 -25.49 -13.94 -1.59
C SER A 3 -24.02 -14.17 -1.23
N GLU A 4 -23.73 -15.14 -0.36
CA GLU A 4 -22.35 -15.52 -0.03
C GLU A 4 -21.55 -15.92 -1.29
N ARG A 5 -22.17 -16.69 -2.20
CA ARG A 5 -21.57 -17.00 -3.50
C ARG A 5 -21.36 -15.75 -4.35
N GLY A 6 -22.32 -14.82 -4.34
CA GLY A 6 -22.18 -13.53 -5.03
C GLY A 6 -20.97 -12.73 -4.51
N LEU A 7 -20.73 -12.72 -3.21
CA LEU A 7 -19.53 -12.10 -2.63
C LEU A 7 -18.25 -12.81 -3.05
N GLN A 8 -18.24 -14.14 -3.13
CA GLN A 8 -17.11 -14.88 -3.69
C GLN A 8 -16.89 -14.57 -5.18
N VAL A 9 -17.95 -14.42 -5.97
CA VAL A 9 -17.87 -14.00 -7.38
C VAL A 9 -17.29 -12.59 -7.48
N LEU A 10 -17.72 -11.65 -6.64
CA LEU A 10 -17.11 -10.32 -6.57
C LEU A 10 -15.61 -10.39 -6.24
N ARG A 11 -15.22 -11.25 -5.29
CA ARG A 11 -13.82 -11.50 -4.94
C ARG A 11 -13.01 -11.95 -6.16
N ALA A 12 -13.52 -12.94 -6.90
CA ALA A 12 -12.88 -13.46 -8.10
C ALA A 12 -12.76 -12.40 -9.21
N ILE A 13 -13.80 -11.59 -9.43
CA ILE A 13 -13.77 -10.50 -10.41
C ILE A 13 -12.71 -9.46 -10.05
N VAL A 14 -12.65 -9.04 -8.78
CA VAL A 14 -11.66 -8.04 -8.33
C VAL A 14 -10.24 -8.58 -8.47
N GLN A 15 -9.98 -9.82 -8.04
CA GLN A 15 -8.66 -10.43 -8.14
C GLN A 15 -8.20 -10.57 -9.60
N ASP A 16 -9.04 -11.15 -10.46
CA ASP A 16 -8.72 -11.32 -11.88
C ASP A 16 -8.50 -9.98 -12.57
N TYR A 17 -9.35 -8.98 -12.29
CA TYR A 17 -9.23 -7.67 -12.93
C TYR A 17 -7.97 -6.90 -12.48
N VAL A 18 -7.58 -7.00 -11.21
CA VAL A 18 -6.32 -6.39 -10.72
C VAL A 18 -5.10 -7.06 -11.34
N GLU A 19 -5.15 -8.36 -11.59
CA GLU A 19 -4.06 -9.11 -12.20
C GLU A 19 -3.95 -8.85 -13.71
N THR A 20 -5.07 -8.86 -14.45
CA THR A 20 -5.07 -8.83 -15.91
C THR A 20 -5.39 -7.47 -16.52
N HIS A 21 -6.05 -6.58 -15.79
CA HIS A 21 -6.67 -5.35 -16.30
C HIS A 21 -7.71 -5.58 -17.42
N GLU A 22 -8.27 -6.78 -17.53
CA GLU A 22 -9.25 -7.15 -18.57
C GLU A 22 -10.63 -7.47 -17.98
N PRO A 23 -11.74 -7.06 -18.61
CA PRO A 23 -13.10 -7.36 -18.12
C PRO A 23 -13.34 -8.86 -17.92
N VAL A 24 -13.86 -9.23 -16.75
CA VAL A 24 -13.95 -10.63 -16.31
C VAL A 24 -15.27 -11.26 -16.72
N GLY A 25 -15.21 -12.39 -17.42
CA GLY A 25 -16.39 -13.12 -17.90
C GLY A 25 -16.78 -14.28 -16.99
N SER A 26 -18.06 -14.64 -16.98
CA SER A 26 -18.53 -15.77 -16.15
C SER A 26 -17.83 -17.11 -16.47
N LYS A 27 -17.42 -17.32 -17.73
CA LYS A 27 -16.69 -18.52 -18.14
C LYS A 27 -15.28 -18.56 -17.55
N SER A 28 -14.55 -17.43 -17.57
CA SER A 28 -13.21 -17.37 -16.97
C SER A 28 -13.25 -17.61 -15.47
N ILE A 29 -14.29 -17.13 -14.78
CA ILE A 29 -14.49 -17.37 -13.35
C ILE A 29 -14.67 -18.87 -13.07
N VAL A 30 -15.51 -19.57 -13.84
CA VAL A 30 -15.71 -21.02 -13.67
C VAL A 30 -14.41 -21.78 -13.91
N ASP A 31 -13.69 -21.43 -14.98
CA ASP A 31 -12.47 -22.12 -15.39
C ASP A 31 -11.32 -21.92 -14.39
N ARG A 32 -11.18 -20.73 -13.78
CA ARG A 32 -10.06 -20.37 -12.89
C ARG A 32 -10.33 -20.62 -11.41
N HIS A 33 -11.55 -20.40 -10.93
CA HIS A 33 -11.90 -20.38 -9.50
C HIS A 33 -12.73 -21.57 -9.04
N GLN A 34 -13.09 -22.50 -9.94
CA GLN A 34 -13.72 -23.80 -9.62
C GLN A 34 -14.96 -23.70 -8.71
N PHE A 35 -15.87 -22.77 -8.98
CA PHE A 35 -17.08 -22.51 -8.20
C PHE A 35 -18.09 -23.69 -8.13
N GLY A 36 -17.85 -24.81 -8.83
CA GLY A 36 -18.75 -25.98 -8.82
C GLY A 36 -20.12 -25.75 -9.48
N VAL A 37 -20.32 -24.61 -10.15
CA VAL A 37 -21.56 -24.23 -10.84
C VAL A 37 -21.30 -23.82 -12.28
N SER A 38 -22.37 -23.77 -13.07
CA SER A 38 -22.29 -23.40 -14.48
C SER A 38 -21.99 -21.91 -14.70
N ALA A 39 -21.44 -21.58 -15.86
CA ALA A 39 -21.23 -20.19 -16.26
C ALA A 39 -22.55 -19.39 -16.38
N ALA A 40 -23.70 -20.05 -16.56
CA ALA A 40 -25.00 -19.40 -16.54
C ALA A 40 -25.41 -18.99 -15.10
N THR A 41 -25.12 -19.84 -14.12
CA THR A 41 -25.33 -19.52 -12.69
C THR A 41 -24.49 -18.32 -12.27
N ILE A 42 -23.22 -18.30 -12.65
CA ILE A 42 -22.32 -17.15 -12.38
C ILE A 42 -22.82 -15.87 -13.06
N ARG A 43 -23.37 -15.94 -14.30
CA ARG A 43 -23.98 -14.76 -14.93
C ARG A 43 -25.14 -14.20 -14.12
N ASN A 44 -25.97 -15.06 -13.53
CA ASN A 44 -27.07 -14.60 -12.68
C ASN A 44 -26.56 -13.92 -11.41
N ASP A 45 -25.50 -14.45 -10.79
CA ASP A 45 -24.88 -13.80 -9.63
C ASP A 45 -24.25 -12.44 -10.03
N MET A 46 -23.60 -12.38 -11.19
CA MET A 46 -23.06 -11.13 -11.75
C MET A 46 -24.16 -10.10 -12.04
N ALA A 47 -25.34 -10.52 -12.50
CA ALA A 47 -26.48 -9.62 -12.69
C ALA A 47 -26.91 -8.99 -11.36
N LEU A 48 -26.99 -9.79 -10.29
CA LEU A 48 -27.30 -9.26 -8.95
C LEU A 48 -26.21 -8.30 -8.42
N LEU A 49 -24.93 -8.57 -8.71
CA LEU A 49 -23.83 -7.67 -8.35
C LEU A 49 -23.89 -6.36 -9.15
N GLU A 50 -24.33 -6.41 -10.41
CA GLU A 50 -24.51 -5.25 -11.28
C GLU A 50 -25.71 -4.40 -10.85
N ASP A 51 -26.82 -5.03 -10.48
CA ASP A 51 -28.01 -4.37 -9.90
C ASP A 51 -27.67 -3.65 -8.58
N GLU A 52 -26.72 -4.19 -7.81
CA GLU A 52 -26.20 -3.58 -6.58
C GLU A 52 -25.04 -2.59 -6.85
N GLU A 53 -24.74 -2.29 -8.11
CA GLU A 53 -23.70 -1.35 -8.57
C GLU A 53 -22.27 -1.70 -8.12
N LEU A 54 -22.01 -2.98 -7.79
CA LEU A 54 -20.70 -3.45 -7.35
C LEU A 54 -19.77 -3.77 -8.53
N ILE A 55 -20.36 -4.11 -9.67
CA ILE A 55 -19.65 -4.35 -10.92
C ILE A 55 -20.41 -3.70 -12.07
N ALA A 56 -19.73 -3.42 -13.18
CA ALA A 56 -20.34 -2.83 -14.36
C ALA A 56 -19.79 -3.43 -15.65
N ALA A 57 -20.56 -3.35 -16.73
CA ALA A 57 -20.07 -3.65 -18.08
C ALA A 57 -19.45 -2.38 -18.69
N PRO A 58 -18.16 -2.37 -19.08
CA PRO A 58 -17.59 -1.22 -19.78
C PRO A 58 -18.23 -1.05 -21.17
N HIS A 59 -18.58 -2.16 -21.82
CA HIS A 59 -19.35 -2.22 -23.06
C HIS A 59 -20.35 -3.38 -23.01
N THR A 60 -21.40 -3.33 -23.84
CA THR A 60 -22.54 -4.27 -23.83
C THR A 60 -22.13 -5.74 -23.99
N SER A 61 -21.03 -6.03 -24.68
CA SER A 61 -20.54 -7.39 -24.94
C SER A 61 -19.33 -7.80 -24.10
N SER A 62 -18.83 -6.91 -23.23
CA SER A 62 -17.64 -7.18 -22.42
C SER A 62 -18.00 -7.93 -21.14
N GLY A 63 -16.99 -8.53 -20.50
CA GLY A 63 -17.09 -9.00 -19.12
C GLY A 63 -17.45 -7.87 -18.14
N ARG A 64 -17.34 -8.13 -16.85
CA ARG A 64 -17.59 -7.11 -15.82
C ARG A 64 -16.29 -6.61 -15.23
N VAL A 65 -16.28 -5.34 -14.85
CA VAL A 65 -15.21 -4.69 -14.10
C VAL A 65 -15.74 -4.24 -12.74
N PRO A 66 -14.93 -4.25 -11.68
CA PRO A 66 -15.35 -3.70 -10.39
C PRO A 66 -15.61 -2.20 -10.49
N THR A 67 -16.62 -1.72 -9.77
CA THR A 67 -16.80 -0.28 -9.51
C THR A 67 -16.04 0.11 -8.25
N ASP A 68 -15.93 1.42 -7.96
CA ASP A 68 -15.38 1.91 -6.69
C ASP A 68 -16.11 1.30 -5.47
N LYS A 69 -17.43 1.12 -5.58
CA LYS A 69 -18.27 0.47 -4.57
C LYS A 69 -17.91 -1.02 -4.42
N GLY A 70 -17.70 -1.72 -5.54
CA GLY A 70 -17.23 -3.12 -5.54
C GLY A 70 -15.86 -3.27 -4.88
N TYR A 71 -14.92 -2.39 -5.21
CA TYR A 71 -13.61 -2.36 -4.56
C TYR A 71 -13.72 -2.08 -3.06
N ARG A 72 -14.59 -1.17 -2.64
CA ARG A 72 -14.81 -0.88 -1.22
C ARG A 72 -15.29 -2.12 -0.46
N VAL A 73 -16.34 -2.79 -0.97
CA VAL A 73 -16.85 -4.04 -0.38
C VAL A 73 -15.77 -5.12 -0.33
N PHE A 74 -14.97 -5.24 -1.40
CA PHE A 74 -13.86 -6.19 -1.43
C PHE A 74 -12.83 -5.90 -0.33
N VAL A 75 -12.35 -4.66 -0.21
CA VAL A 75 -11.34 -4.30 0.80
C VAL A 75 -11.88 -4.46 2.23
N ASP A 76 -13.10 -4.01 2.48
CA ASP A 76 -13.66 -3.96 3.83
C ASP A 76 -14.07 -5.34 4.36
N HIS A 77 -14.42 -6.28 3.47
CA HIS A 77 -15.07 -7.54 3.87
C HIS A 77 -14.49 -8.82 3.26
N LEU A 78 -13.79 -8.74 2.13
CA LEU A 78 -13.36 -9.93 1.36
C LEU A 78 -11.83 -10.05 1.23
N ALA A 79 -11.09 -8.98 1.49
CA ALA A 79 -9.64 -8.98 1.49
C ALA A 79 -9.13 -9.65 2.77
N GLU A 80 -8.49 -10.80 2.61
CA GLU A 80 -7.74 -11.42 3.71
C GLU A 80 -6.40 -10.69 3.85
N LEU A 81 -6.27 -9.91 4.93
CA LEU A 81 -4.97 -9.35 5.31
C LEU A 81 -4.05 -10.49 5.75
N ARG A 82 -3.11 -10.86 4.88
CA ARG A 82 -2.08 -11.83 5.25
C ARG A 82 -1.18 -11.21 6.33
N PRO A 83 -1.00 -11.88 7.49
CA PRO A 83 -0.08 -11.39 8.51
C PRO A 83 1.34 -11.36 7.94
N LEU A 84 2.10 -10.35 8.35
CA LEU A 84 3.51 -10.24 7.98
C LEU A 84 4.28 -11.47 8.47
N THR A 85 5.10 -12.06 7.60
CA THR A 85 6.02 -13.12 8.00
C THR A 85 7.08 -12.57 8.96
N SER A 86 7.72 -13.45 9.74
CA SER A 86 8.82 -13.05 10.62
C SER A 86 9.94 -12.34 9.86
N ALA A 87 10.28 -12.83 8.66
CA ALA A 87 11.29 -12.22 7.78
C ALA A 87 10.86 -10.82 7.31
N GLN A 88 9.60 -10.64 6.89
CA GLN A 88 9.08 -9.32 6.49
C GLN A 88 9.09 -8.34 7.67
N ARG A 89 8.68 -8.80 8.87
CA ARG A 89 8.72 -7.97 10.08
C ARG A 89 10.14 -7.54 10.42
N ALA A 90 11.09 -8.46 10.40
CA ALA A 90 12.50 -8.16 10.67
C ALA A 90 13.08 -7.17 9.64
N ALA A 91 12.74 -7.32 8.36
CA ALA A 91 13.15 -6.39 7.31
C ALA A 91 12.60 -4.98 7.54
N ILE A 92 11.32 -4.86 7.94
CA ILE A 92 10.70 -3.57 8.29
C ILE A 92 11.40 -2.95 9.50
N THR A 93 11.62 -3.70 10.59
CA THR A 93 12.32 -3.18 11.78
C THR A 93 13.73 -2.71 11.44
N SER A 94 14.51 -3.51 10.72
CA SER A 94 15.85 -3.10 10.28
C SER A 94 15.84 -1.88 9.36
N PHE A 95 14.79 -1.68 8.56
CA PHE A 95 14.64 -0.48 7.74
C PHE A 95 14.42 0.77 8.60
N LEU A 96 13.62 0.65 9.67
CA LEU A 96 13.26 1.72 10.60
C LEU A 96 14.36 2.10 11.59
N ASP A 97 15.26 1.18 11.96
CA ASP A 97 16.33 1.43 12.94
C ASP A 97 17.59 2.11 12.36
N ARG A 98 17.63 2.29 11.03
CA ARG A 98 18.79 2.88 10.31
C ARG A 98 18.85 4.41 10.19
N PRO A 99 17.74 5.18 10.15
CA PRO A 99 17.80 6.63 9.95
C PRO A 99 18.46 7.36 11.13
N VAL A 100 19.20 8.42 10.81
CA VAL A 100 19.86 9.29 11.80
C VAL A 100 18.86 10.31 12.39
N ASP A 101 17.88 10.73 11.59
CA ASP A 101 16.80 11.63 11.98
C ASP A 101 15.47 11.28 11.29
N LEU A 102 14.40 11.97 11.68
CA LEU A 102 13.06 11.77 11.14
C LEU A 102 12.98 12.08 9.64
N ASP A 103 13.73 13.07 9.17
CA ASP A 103 13.69 13.53 7.79
C ASP A 103 14.21 12.44 6.85
N ASP A 104 15.34 11.80 7.19
CA ASP A 104 15.87 10.67 6.44
C ASP A 104 14.87 9.48 6.42
N LEU A 105 14.23 9.19 7.55
CA LEU A 105 13.25 8.11 7.64
C LEU A 105 12.08 8.34 6.68
N LEU A 106 11.50 9.54 6.68
CA LEU A 106 10.35 9.89 5.86
C LEU A 106 10.70 9.85 4.37
N VAL A 107 11.85 10.43 3.98
CA VAL A 107 12.34 10.40 2.59
C VAL A 107 12.55 8.97 2.10
N ARG A 108 13.21 8.13 2.91
CA ARG A 108 13.44 6.73 2.56
C ARG A 108 12.15 5.94 2.42
N THR A 109 11.19 6.17 3.33
CA THR A 109 9.88 5.49 3.30
C THR A 109 9.12 5.82 2.03
N VAL A 110 9.04 7.11 1.66
CA VAL A 110 8.37 7.56 0.42
C VAL A 110 9.02 6.94 -0.81
N ARG A 111 10.35 6.92 -0.88
CA ARG A 111 11.09 6.31 -1.99
C ARG A 111 10.80 4.81 -2.10
N SER A 112 10.83 4.09 -0.97
CA SER A 112 10.53 2.65 -0.95
C SER A 112 9.10 2.35 -1.37
N LEU A 113 8.10 3.10 -0.88
CA LEU A 113 6.71 2.93 -1.28
C LEU A 113 6.51 3.20 -2.77
N THR A 114 7.13 4.26 -3.29
CA THR A 114 7.09 4.59 -4.72
C THR A 114 7.69 3.45 -5.56
N GLN A 115 8.84 2.94 -5.16
CA GLN A 115 9.53 1.85 -5.88
C GLN A 115 8.76 0.52 -5.84
N LEU A 116 8.14 0.20 -4.71
CA LEU A 116 7.40 -1.06 -4.53
C LEU A 116 6.04 -1.05 -5.23
N THR A 117 5.34 0.08 -5.22
CA THR A 117 3.98 0.18 -5.75
C THR A 117 3.94 0.68 -7.19
N GLY A 118 4.98 1.36 -7.66
CA GLY A 118 4.96 2.11 -8.92
C GLY A 118 4.02 3.31 -8.90
N GLN A 119 3.56 3.73 -7.72
CA GLN A 119 2.60 4.82 -7.53
C GLN A 119 3.25 6.01 -6.82
N VAL A 120 2.59 7.17 -6.92
CA VAL A 120 2.99 8.35 -6.16
C VAL A 120 2.73 8.11 -4.68
N ALA A 121 3.80 8.15 -3.87
CA ALA A 121 3.69 8.12 -2.41
C ALA A 121 3.83 9.55 -1.85
N ILE A 122 2.94 9.92 -0.93
CA ILE A 122 2.96 11.20 -0.22
C ILE A 122 3.04 10.89 1.28
N VAL A 123 3.88 11.62 2.01
CA VAL A 123 3.96 11.53 3.47
C VAL A 123 3.69 12.88 4.09
N GLN A 124 2.90 12.88 5.16
CA GLN A 124 2.64 14.07 5.96
C GLN A 124 3.59 14.06 7.17
N TYR A 125 4.31 15.16 7.36
CA TYR A 125 5.13 15.32 8.56
C TYR A 125 4.26 15.32 9.83
N PRO A 126 4.71 14.69 10.91
CA PRO A 126 4.02 14.80 12.19
C PRO A 126 4.00 16.25 12.64
N SER A 127 2.83 16.72 13.10
CA SER A 127 2.72 18.04 13.72
C SER A 127 3.23 17.97 15.16
N PHE A 128 4.18 18.83 15.53
CA PHE A 128 4.70 18.93 16.89
C PHE A 128 3.84 19.81 17.81
N ALA A 129 2.63 20.19 17.41
CA ALA A 129 1.73 21.03 18.21
C ALA A 129 1.40 20.44 19.60
N GLN A 130 1.56 19.12 19.78
CA GLN A 130 1.40 18.41 21.06
C GLN A 130 2.61 17.52 21.38
N ALA A 131 3.81 17.90 20.96
CA ALA A 131 5.00 17.10 21.25
C ALA A 131 5.43 17.26 22.73
N ASN A 132 5.53 16.13 23.43
CA ASN A 132 6.12 16.08 24.76
C ASN A 132 7.61 15.79 24.64
N VAL A 133 8.44 16.70 25.16
CA VAL A 133 9.88 16.47 25.26
C VAL A 133 10.13 15.51 26.42
N SER A 134 10.55 14.28 26.11
CA SER A 134 10.86 13.26 27.12
C SER A 134 12.28 13.36 27.67
N HIS A 135 13.21 13.91 26.88
CA HIS A 135 14.62 13.97 27.23
C HIS A 135 15.32 15.14 26.53
N VAL A 136 16.19 15.83 27.26
CA VAL A 136 17.09 16.87 26.74
C VAL A 136 18.48 16.59 27.28
N GLU A 137 19.45 16.47 26.39
CA GLU A 137 20.87 16.28 26.73
C GLU A 137 21.68 17.43 26.16
N PHE A 138 22.61 17.94 26.96
CA PHE A 138 23.58 18.95 26.53
C PHE A 138 24.93 18.29 26.31
N VAL A 139 25.43 18.35 25.08
CA VAL A 139 26.77 17.85 24.74
C VAL A 139 27.68 19.07 24.56
N ALA A 140 28.77 19.12 25.33
CA ALA A 140 29.80 20.14 25.14
C ALA A 140 30.68 19.73 23.95
N GLU A 141 30.78 20.57 22.92
CA GLU A 141 31.80 20.38 21.89
C GLU A 141 33.14 20.89 22.43
N GLU A 142 34.12 19.99 22.60
CA GLU A 142 35.49 20.38 22.94
C GLU A 142 36.09 21.20 21.79
N GLY A 143 36.51 22.42 22.12
CA GLY A 143 36.90 23.45 21.16
C GLY A 143 37.92 22.99 20.14
N GLN A 144 37.66 23.33 18.87
CA GLN A 144 38.71 23.44 17.87
C GLN A 144 39.74 24.47 18.37
N THR A 145 40.88 23.97 18.85
CA THR A 145 42.08 24.77 19.07
C THR A 145 42.40 25.48 17.76
N LEU A 146 42.08 26.79 17.69
CA LEU A 146 42.69 27.69 16.71
C LEU A 146 44.21 27.59 16.91
N ARG A 147 44.88 26.89 15.98
CA ARG A 147 46.31 27.06 15.78
C ARG A 147 46.51 28.39 15.07
N ASP A 148 46.54 29.47 15.82
CA ASP A 148 47.21 30.69 15.36
C ASP A 148 48.72 30.39 15.35
N ALA A 149 49.22 30.13 14.15
CA ALA A 149 50.59 30.46 13.81
C ALA A 149 50.52 31.61 12.79
N PRO A 150 51.22 32.72 13.08
CA PRO A 150 52.26 33.10 12.15
C PRO A 150 53.54 33.44 12.90
N GLY A 151 54.64 32.83 12.46
CA GLY A 151 55.97 33.38 12.72
C GLY A 151 56.23 34.53 11.75
N VAL A 152 56.66 35.67 12.29
CA VAL A 152 57.58 36.69 11.75
C VAL A 152 57.98 37.46 13.03
N GLY A 153 59.18 37.34 13.58
CA GLY A 153 60.46 37.74 13.02
C GLY A 153 60.80 39.10 13.63
N ASP A 154 61.75 39.13 14.58
CA ASP A 154 62.57 40.30 14.91
C ASP A 154 63.82 39.78 15.67
N ASP A 155 64.90 39.61 14.91
CA ASP A 155 66.28 39.55 15.42
C ASP A 155 66.70 40.98 15.77
N ASP A 156 67.36 41.14 16.93
CA ASP A 156 68.23 42.26 17.30
C ASP A 156 69.69 41.77 17.26
#